data_AF-A0A936P150-F1
#
_entry.id   AF-A0A936P150-F1
#
_cell.length_a   1.000
_cell.length_b   1.000
_cell.length_c   1.000
_cell.angle_alpha   90.00
_cell.angle_beta   90.00
_cell.angle_gamma   90.00
#
_symmetry.space_group_name_H-M   'P 1'
#
loop_
_entity.id
_entity.type
_entity.pdbx_description
1 polymer ?
#
loop_
_entity_poly.entity_id
_entity_poly.type
_entity_poly.pdbx_seq_one_letter_code
_entity_poly.pdbx_strand_id
1 'polypeptide(L)' 'MSTSLGLTLYLILGLALARLRLAQGCRPGDALFGGLFWPLDFSRRWIDLLVALVLDAGVWNKRV' A
#
# COMPACT_ATOMS: atom_id res chain seq x y z
N MET A 1 22.21 -8.86 -14.40
CA MET A 1 22.11 -9.96 -13.40
C MET A 1 21.75 -9.38 -12.03
N SER A 2 20.49 -8.94 -11.85
CA SER A 2 20.05 -8.23 -10.62
C SER A 2 18.65 -8.61 -10.15
N THR A 3 18.02 -9.59 -10.82
CA THR A 3 16.65 -10.06 -10.51
C THR A 3 16.56 -10.68 -9.12
N SER A 4 17.61 -11.37 -8.66
CA SER A 4 17.69 -11.94 -7.31
C SER A 4 17.58 -10.87 -6.21
N LEU A 5 18.33 -9.76 -6.30
CA LEU A 5 18.29 -8.70 -5.30
C LEU A 5 16.92 -8.02 -5.22
N GLY A 6 16.31 -7.76 -6.37
CA GLY A 6 14.97 -7.18 -6.43
C GLY A 6 13.92 -8.09 -5.78
N LEU A 7 14.00 -9.40 -6.02
CA LEU A 7 13.10 -10.39 -5.44
C LEU A 7 13.30 -10.51 -3.92
N THR A 8 14.55 -10.49 -3.44
CA THR A 8 14.85 -10.52 -2.01
C THR A 8 14.32 -9.28 -1.30
N LEU A 9 14.55 -8.09 -1.85
CA LEU A 9 14.01 -6.85 -1.29
C LEU A 9 12.48 -6.84 -1.29
N TYR A 10 11.86 -7.34 -2.36
CA TYR A 10 10.40 -7.48 -2.47
C TYR A 10 9.84 -8.37 -1.36
N LEU A 11 10.44 -9.54 -1.15
CA LEU A 11 10.00 -10.49 -0.12
C LEU A 11 10.23 -9.97 1.29
N ILE A 12 11.37 -9.33 1.56
CA ILE A 12 11.66 -8.73 2.87
C ILE A 12 10.65 -7.64 3.19
N LEU A 13 10.39 -6.74 2.23
CA LEU A 13 9.44 -5.64 2.43
C LEU A 13 8.02 -6.15 2.60
N GLY A 14 7.61 -7.13 1.80
CA GLY A 14 6.30 -7.78 1.92
C GLY A 14 6.12 -8.50 3.27
N LEU A 15 7.16 -9.18 3.75
CA LEU A 15 7.13 -9.84 5.06
C LEU A 15 7.08 -8.84 6.21
N ALA A 16 7.83 -7.74 6.13
CA ALA A 16 7.79 -6.66 7.12
C ALA A 16 6.38 -6.04 7.22
N LEU A 17 5.74 -5.81 6.07
CA LEU A 17 4.36 -5.30 6.00
C LEU A 17 3.35 -6.30 6.57
N ALA A 18 3.50 -7.59 6.28
CA ALA A 18 2.67 -8.63 6.88
C ALA A 18 2.80 -8.65 8.41
N ARG A 19 4.02 -8.52 8.94
CA ARG A 19 4.28 -8.45 10.39
C ARG A 19 3.66 -7.21 11.03
N LEU A 20 3.73 -6.06 10.37
CA LEU A 20 3.09 -4.84 10.84
C LEU A 20 1.56 -5.00 10.92
N ARG A 21 0.95 -5.61 9.90
CA ARG A 21 -0.50 -5.88 9.88
C ARG A 21 -0.94 -6.89 10.92
N LEU A 22 -0.13 -7.92 11.16
CA LEU A 22 -0.33 -8.85 12.28
C LEU A 22 -0.31 -8.13 13.62
N ALA A 23 0.66 -7.22 13.82
CA ALA A 23 0.75 -6.41 15.05
C ALA A 23 -0.46 -5.46 15.22
N GLN A 24 -1.10 -5.05 14.13
CA GLN A 24 -2.34 -4.26 14.13
C GLN A 24 -3.61 -5.11 14.35
N GLY A 25 -3.47 -6.42 14.61
CA GLY A 25 -4.61 -7.31 14.87
C GLY A 25 -5.31 -7.84 13.61
N CYS A 26 -4.71 -7.69 12.43
CA CYS A 26 -5.24 -8.33 11.23
C CYS A 26 -5.09 -9.85 11.31
N ARG A 27 -6.04 -10.57 10.69
CA ARG A 27 -5.95 -12.03 10.56
C ARG A 27 -4.67 -12.42 9.82
N PRO A 28 -4.02 -13.53 10.21
CA PRO A 28 -2.73 -13.93 9.64
C PRO A 28 -2.77 -14.16 8.13
N GLY A 29 -3.88 -14.71 7.60
CA GLY A 29 -4.07 -14.88 6.17
C GLY A 29 -4.11 -13.53 5.43
N ASP A 30 -4.93 -12.60 5.91
CA ASP A 30 -5.10 -11.28 5.29
C ASP A 30 -3.81 -10.43 5.39
N ALA A 31 -3.07 -10.57 6.49
CA ALA A 31 -1.81 -9.90 6.69
C ALA A 31 -0.73 -10.39 5.71
N LEU A 32 -0.63 -11.70 5.47
CA LEU A 32 0.30 -12.28 4.50
C LEU A 32 -0.08 -11.95 3.06
N PHE A 33 -1.37 -12.04 2.71
CA PHE A 33 -1.85 -11.62 1.39
C PHE A 33 -1.54 -10.15 1.14
N GLY A 34 -1.86 -9.31 2.11
CA GLY A 34 -1.58 -7.89 2.04
C GLY A 34 -0.08 -7.56 2.00
N GLY A 35 0.77 -8.38 2.63
CA GLY A 35 2.22 -8.25 2.53
C GLY A 35 2.76 -8.70 1.16
N LEU A 36 2.22 -9.76 0.57
CA LEU A 36 2.67 -10.26 -0.74
C LEU A 36 2.20 -9.38 -1.90
N PHE A 37 1.00 -8.81 -1.81
CA PHE A 37 0.42 -7.91 -2.80
C PHE A 37 0.51 -6.43 -2.40
N TRP A 38 1.46 -6.10 -1.52
CA TRP A 38 1.67 -4.75 -1.03
C TRP A 38 1.82 -3.65 -2.10
N PRO A 39 2.39 -3.89 -3.32
CA PRO A 39 2.49 -2.84 -4.32
C PRO A 39 1.12 -2.41 -4.85
N LEU A 40 0.19 -3.37 -4.99
CA LEU A 40 -1.19 -3.11 -5.40
C LEU A 40 -1.93 -2.34 -4.32
N ASP A 41 -1.79 -2.76 -3.06
CA ASP A 41 -2.35 -2.07 -1.89
C ASP A 41 -1.87 -0.61 -1.80
N PHE A 42 -0.57 -0.41 -2.00
CA PHE A 42 0.05 0.91 -2.03
C PHE A 42 -0.50 1.76 -3.17
N SER A 43 -0.58 1.19 -4.39
CA SER A 43 -1.13 1.88 -5.55
C SER A 43 -2.58 2.33 -5.34
N ARG A 44 -3.41 1.47 -4.72
CA ARG A 44 -4.80 1.77 -4.41
C ARG A 44 -4.91 2.95 -3.44
N ARG A 45 -4.09 2.95 -2.40
CA ARG A 45 -4.05 4.03 -1.41
C ARG A 45 -3.56 5.35 -1.99
N TRP A 46 -2.63 5.32 -2.95
CA TRP A 46 -2.22 6.51 -3.70
C TRP A 46 -3.34 7.05 -4.58
N ILE A 47 -4.09 6.17 -5.24
CA ILE A 47 -5.26 6.57 -6.04
C ILE A 47 -6.32 7.21 -5.15
N ASP A 48 -6.62 6.62 -3.98
CA ASP A 48 -7.58 7.21 -3.03
C ASP A 48 -7.12 8.59 -2.55
N LEU A 49 -5.82 8.79 -2.27
CA LEU A 49 -5.27 10.10 -1.91
C LEU A 49 -5.34 11.10 -3.07
N LEU A 50 -5.04 10.67 -4.29
CA LEU A 50 -5.18 11.51 -5.50
C LEU A 50 -6.63 11.93 -5.71
N VAL A 51 -7.57 11.00 -5.57
CA VAL A 51 -9.01 11.28 -5.68
C VAL A 51 -9.44 12.24 -4.57
N ALA A 52 -9.03 12.02 -3.33
CA ALA A 52 -9.33 12.92 -2.22
C ALA A 52 -8.80 14.33 -2.47
N LEU A 53 -7.58 14.45 -3.00
CA LEU A 53 -6.95 15.73 -3.31
C LEU A 53 -7.64 16.44 -4.48
N VAL A 54 -8.04 15.71 -5.53
CA VAL A 54 -8.82 16.25 -6.65
C VAL A 54 -10.21 16.71 -6.20
N LEU A 55 -10.88 15.94 -5.33
CA LEU A 55 -12.18 16.31 -4.78
C LEU A 55 -12.06 17.54 -3.88
N ASP A 56 -11.04 17.61 -3.02
CA ASP A 56 -10.78 18.77 -2.17
C ASP A 56 -10.44 20.02 -2.99
N ALA A 57 -9.59 19.89 -4.01
CA ALA A 57 -9.30 20.96 -4.96
C ALA A 57 -10.54 21.41 -5.77
N GLY A 58 -11.40 20.46 -6.16
CA GLY A 58 -12.66 20.75 -6.84
C GLY A 58 -13.68 21.46 -5.95
N VAL A 59 -13.67 21.20 -4.64
CA VAL A 59 -14.47 21.91 -3.63
C VAL A 59 -13.91 23.31 -3.35
N TRP A 60 -12.58 23.49 -3.35
CA TRP A 60 -11.96 24.80 -3.24
C TRP A 60 -12.29 25.69 -4.44
N ASN A 61 -12.24 25.14 -5.66
CA ASN A 61 -12.54 25.86 -6.90
C ASN A 61 -14.02 26.28 -7.06
N LYS A 62 -14.95 25.70 -6.29
CA LYS A 62 -16.38 26.10 -6.27
C LYS A 62 -16.71 27.13 -5.19
N ARG A 63 -15.76 27.46 -4.31
CA ARG A 63 -15.91 28.45 -3.23
C ARG A 63 -15.26 29.80 -3.54
N VAL A 64 -14.51 29.90 -4.64
CA VAL A 64 -13.99 31.14 -5.22
C VAL A 64 -14.93 31.57 -6.34
#